data_AF-A0A634F9W3-F1
#
_entry.id   AF-A0A634F9W3-F1
#
_cell.length_a   1.000
_cell.length_b   1.000
_cell.length_c   1.000
_cell.angle_alpha   90.00
_cell.angle_beta   90.00
_cell.angle_gamma   90.00
#
_symmetry.space_group_name_H-M   'P 1'
#
loop_
_entity.id
_entity.type
_entity.pdbx_description
1 polymer ?
#
loop_
_entity_poly.entity_id
_entity_poly.type
_entity_poly.pdbx_seq_one_letter_code
_entity_poly.pdbx_strand_id
1 'polypeptide(L)'
;MGCSEKIRVQTRLIHEPIPESLTDETPTPVLKKPVTWGGIGIWADQLHDALDTCNADKSDIRALNLLRLARQKGGEPHAEN
;
A
#
# COMPACT_ATOMS: atom_id res chain seq x y z
N MET A 1 -38.68 5.33 36.07
CA MET A 1 -38.42 4.54 34.85
C MET A 1 -37.83 5.49 33.83
N GLY A 2 -36.55 5.36 33.50
CA GLY A 2 -35.91 6.19 32.48
C GLY A 2 -34.76 5.40 31.87
N CYS A 3 -34.99 4.82 30.71
CA CYS A 3 -33.97 4.12 29.95
C CYS A 3 -33.00 5.14 29.37
N SER A 4 -31.72 5.00 29.67
CA SER A 4 -30.66 5.80 29.03
C SER A 4 -30.47 5.27 27.61
N GLU A 5 -30.88 6.04 26.60
CA GLU A 5 -30.67 5.70 25.19
C GLU A 5 -29.15 5.63 24.92
N LYS A 6 -28.62 4.44 24.62
CA LYS A 6 -27.21 4.28 24.23
C LYS A 6 -27.02 4.89 22.83
N ILE A 7 -26.35 6.04 22.75
CA ILE A 7 -25.90 6.63 21.49
C ILE A 7 -24.98 5.60 20.80
N ARG A 8 -25.46 5.02 19.70
CA ARG A 8 -24.61 4.20 18.82
C ARG A 8 -23.85 5.12 17.88
N VAL A 9 -22.61 5.44 18.23
CA VAL A 9 -21.69 6.04 17.26
C VAL A 9 -21.36 4.97 16.22
N GLN A 10 -21.91 5.09 15.01
CA GLN A 10 -21.42 4.31 13.88
C GLN A 10 -20.06 4.85 13.48
N THR A 11 -18.99 4.25 13.98
CA THR A 11 -17.64 4.50 13.50
C THR A 11 -17.56 4.01 12.05
N ARG A 12 -17.76 4.92 11.09
CA ARG A 12 -17.38 4.65 9.70
C ARG A 12 -15.86 4.52 9.69
N LEU A 13 -15.37 3.36 9.25
CA LEU A 13 -13.96 3.17 8.95
C LEU A 13 -13.63 4.10 7.77
N ILE A 14 -13.06 5.27 8.04
CA ILE A 14 -12.51 6.15 7.00
C ILE A 14 -11.19 5.50 6.57
N HIS A 15 -11.26 4.57 5.62
CA HIS A 15 -10.07 4.07 4.94
C HIS A 15 -9.61 5.17 3.99
N GLU A 16 -8.47 5.80 4.28
CA GLU A 16 -7.80 6.62 3.26
C GLU A 16 -7.61 5.76 2.01
N PRO A 17 -8.03 6.22 0.82
CA PRO A 17 -7.87 5.42 -0.39
C PRO A 17 -6.38 5.12 -0.59
N ILE A 18 -6.07 3.90 -1.00
CA ILE A 18 -4.72 3.55 -1.40
C ILE A 18 -4.37 4.46 -2.59
N PRO A 19 -3.22 5.16 -2.59
CA PRO A 19 -2.78 5.93 -3.75
C PRO A 19 -2.83 5.08 -5.02
N GLU A 20 -3.37 5.64 -6.11
CA GLU A 20 -3.50 4.91 -7.39
C GLU A 20 -2.15 4.37 -7.87
N SER A 21 -1.07 5.13 -7.63
CA SER A 21 0.30 4.72 -7.94
C SER A 21 0.73 3.41 -7.28
N LEU A 22 0.18 3.05 -6.11
CA LEU A 22 0.47 1.79 -5.43
C LEU A 22 -0.43 0.63 -5.91
N THR A 23 -1.41 0.92 -6.76
CA THR A 23 -2.29 -0.08 -7.39
C THR A 23 -1.98 -0.31 -8.87
N ASP A 24 -1.17 0.57 -9.48
CA ASP A 24 -0.71 0.43 -10.84
C ASP A 24 0.32 -0.70 -10.97
N GLU A 25 0.25 -1.44 -12.08
CA GLU A 25 1.23 -2.49 -12.37
C GLU A 25 2.59 -1.89 -12.71
N THR A 26 3.66 -2.39 -12.09
CA THR A 26 5.03 -2.00 -12.45
C THR A 26 5.33 -2.43 -13.90
N PRO A 27 5.77 -1.51 -14.79
CA PRO A 27 5.99 -1.83 -16.18
C PRO A 27 7.09 -2.88 -16.34
N THR A 28 6.82 -3.93 -17.12
CA THR A 28 7.81 -4.97 -17.42
C THR A 28 8.62 -4.59 -18.67
N PRO A 29 9.96 -4.49 -18.60
CA PRO A 29 10.78 -4.12 -19.75
C PRO A 29 10.82 -5.23 -20.80
N VAL A 30 10.66 -4.85 -22.08
CA VAL A 30 10.62 -5.79 -23.21
C VAL A 30 12.01 -6.00 -23.80
N LEU A 31 12.53 -7.23 -23.73
CA LEU A 31 13.77 -7.62 -24.39
C LEU A 31 13.51 -7.84 -25.90
N LYS A 32 13.96 -6.90 -26.73
CA LYS A 32 13.79 -6.97 -28.20
C LYS A 32 14.64 -8.09 -28.81
N LYS A 33 14.11 -8.74 -29.85
CA LYS A 33 14.79 -9.82 -30.62
C LYS A 33 15.09 -9.37 -32.07
N PRO A 34 16.22 -9.80 -32.67
CA PRO A 34 17.30 -10.56 -32.05
C PRO A 34 18.03 -9.72 -30.99
N VAL A 35 18.51 -10.39 -29.94
CA VAL A 35 19.18 -9.72 -28.83
C VAL A 35 20.56 -9.24 -29.29
N THR A 36 20.92 -8.01 -28.92
CA THR A 36 22.27 -7.45 -29.13
C THR A 36 22.88 -7.08 -27.78
N TRP A 37 24.21 -7.00 -27.70
CA TRP A 37 24.91 -6.58 -26.47
C TRP A 37 24.45 -5.20 -25.99
N GLY A 38 24.31 -4.23 -26.90
CA GLY A 38 23.77 -2.91 -26.56
C GLY A 38 22.30 -2.97 -26.14
N GLY A 39 21.51 -3.85 -26.74
CA GLY A 39 20.10 -4.09 -26.36
C GLY A 39 19.95 -4.67 -24.96
N ILE A 40 20.87 -5.54 -24.53
CA ILE A 40 20.91 -6.06 -23.15
C ILE A 40 21.19 -4.93 -22.16
N GLY A 41 22.14 -4.04 -22.47
CA GLY A 41 22.46 -2.90 -21.60
C GLY A 41 21.24 -2.01 -21.34
N ILE A 42 20.53 -1.64 -22.41
CA ILE A 42 19.30 -0.82 -22.30
C ILE A 42 18.20 -1.56 -21.54
N TRP A 43 17.99 -2.85 -21.82
CA TRP A 43 16.98 -3.63 -21.13
C TRP A 43 17.28 -3.81 -19.63
N ALA A 44 18.55 -4.01 -19.28
CA ALA A 44 18.98 -4.15 -17.88
C ALA A 44 18.79 -2.85 -17.09
N ASP A 45 19.06 -1.70 -17.71
CA ASP A 45 18.78 -0.38 -17.13
C ASP A 45 17.29 -0.21 -16.80
N GLN A 46 16.41 -0.50 -17.78
CA GLN A 46 14.96 -0.47 -17.58
C GLN A 46 14.47 -1.46 -16.51
N LEU A 47 15.14 -2.62 -16.39
CA LEU A 47 14.83 -3.59 -15.35
C LEU A 47 15.19 -3.06 -13.96
N HIS A 48 16.32 -2.37 -13.83
CA HIS A 48 16.71 -1.74 -12.58
C HIS A 48 15.70 -0.65 -12.16
N ASP A 49 15.28 0.20 -13.08
CA ASP A 49 14.24 1.22 -12.82
C ASP A 49 12.91 0.61 -12.33
N ALA A 50 12.49 -0.51 -12.94
CA ALA A 50 11.29 -1.23 -12.53
C ALA A 50 11.44 -1.85 -11.13
N LEU A 51 12.62 -2.41 -10.81
CA LEU A 51 12.90 -2.96 -9.48
C LEU A 51 12.95 -1.86 -8.41
N ASP A 52 13.52 -0.71 -8.71
CA ASP A 52 13.59 0.43 -7.80
C ASP A 52 12.19 0.97 -7.50
N THR A 53 11.34 1.11 -8.53
CA THR A 53 9.92 1.47 -8.36
C THR A 53 9.20 0.46 -7.46
N CYS A 54 9.33 -0.84 -7.74
CA CYS A 54 8.71 -1.90 -6.95
C CYS A 54 9.17 -1.88 -5.48
N ASN A 55 10.44 -1.57 -5.22
CA ASN A 55 10.97 -1.48 -3.86
C ASN A 55 10.45 -0.24 -3.13
N ALA A 56 10.26 0.88 -3.83
CA ALA A 56 9.61 2.08 -3.29
C ALA A 56 8.15 1.78 -2.90
N ASP A 57 7.37 1.16 -3.79
CA ASP A 57 5.97 0.83 -3.53
C ASP A 57 5.80 -0.08 -2.30
N LYS A 58 6.69 -1.09 -2.16
CA LYS A 58 6.71 -1.96 -0.96
C LYS A 58 6.98 -1.19 0.33
N SER A 59 7.86 -0.20 0.28
CA SER A 59 8.16 0.66 1.43
C SER A 59 6.91 1.47 1.83
N ASP A 60 6.23 2.06 0.86
CA ASP A 60 5.04 2.87 1.08
C ASP A 60 3.86 2.05 1.60
N ILE A 61 3.63 0.86 1.03
CA ILE A 61 2.64 -0.11 1.53
C ILE A 61 2.95 -0.50 2.97
N ARG A 62 4.23 -0.73 3.30
CA ARG A 62 4.65 -1.05 4.67
C ARG A 62 4.36 0.11 5.63
N ALA A 63 4.62 1.34 5.22
CA ALA A 63 4.31 2.53 6.02
C ALA A 63 2.80 2.66 6.28
N LEU A 64 1.96 2.49 5.25
CA LEU A 64 0.50 2.49 5.38
C LEU A 64 0.00 1.39 6.33
N ASN A 65 0.59 0.19 6.27
CA ASN A 65 0.24 -0.90 7.18
C ASN A 65 0.60 -0.57 8.64
N LEU A 66 1.75 0.04 8.89
CA LEU A 66 2.13 0.48 10.23
C LEU A 66 1.16 1.52 10.80
N LEU A 67 0.72 2.49 9.98
CA LEU A 67 -0.30 3.46 10.37
C LEU A 67 -1.63 2.77 10.71
N ARG A 68 -2.05 1.79 9.91
CA ARG A 68 -3.24 0.97 10.17
C ARG A 68 -3.13 0.23 11.50
N LEU A 69 -2.00 -0.41 11.78
CA LEU A 69 -1.76 -1.14 13.03
C LEU A 69 -1.70 -0.21 14.25
N ALA A 70 -1.10 0.98 14.11
CA ALA A 70 -1.06 1.96 15.19
C ALA A 70 -2.47 2.44 15.59
N ARG A 71 -3.34 2.71 14.59
CA ARG A 71 -4.75 3.06 14.83
C ARG A 71 -5.51 1.94 15.56
N GLN A 72 -5.26 0.67 15.20
CA GLN A 72 -5.87 -0.48 15.88
C GLN A 72 -5.41 -0.60 17.34
N LYS A 73 -4.11 -0.39 17.61
CA LYS A 73 -3.55 -0.47 18.96
C LYS A 73 -3.98 0.70 19.88
N GLY A 74 -4.23 1.87 19.31
CA GLY A 74 -4.74 3.04 20.05
C GLY A 74 -6.26 3.02 20.31
N GLY A 75 -6.97 1.99 19.86
CA GLY A 75 -8.43 1.88 19.92
C GLY A 75 -9.03 0.99 21.03
N GLU A 76 -8.23 0.45 21.96
CA GLU A 76 -8.71 -0.30 23.14
C GLU A 76 -8.42 0.52 24.42
N PRO A 77 -9.43 0.76 25.28
CA PRO A 77 -10.10 -0.33 25.99
C PRO A 77 -11.63 -0.31 25.80
N HIS A 78 -12.19 -1.40 25.29
CA HIS A 78 -13.57 -1.75 25.61
C HIS A 78 -13.57 -2.45 26.98
N ALA A 79 -13.57 -1.66 28.04
CA ALA A 79 -13.92 -2.15 29.37
C ALA A 79 -15.42 -2.48 29.37
N GLU A 80 -15.73 -3.75 29.17
CA GLU A 80 -17.05 -4.31 29.44
C GLU A 80 -17.23 -4.42 30.98
N ASN A 81 -18.20 -3.68 31.51
CA ASN A 81 -18.85 -3.91 32.79
C ASN A 81 -20.34 -4.07 32.51
#